data_AF-A0A962HVZ8-F1
#
_entry.id   AF-A0A962HVZ8-F1
#
_cell.length_a   1.000
_cell.length_b   1.000
_cell.length_c   1.000
_cell.angle_alpha   90.00
_cell.angle_beta   90.00
_cell.angle_gamma   90.00
#
_symmetry.space_group_name_H-M   'P 1'
#
loop_
_entity.id
_entity.type
_entity.pdbx_description
1 polymer ?
#
loop_
_entity_poly.entity_id
_entity_poly.type
_entity_poly.pdbx_seq_one_letter_code
_entity_poly.pdbx_strand_id
1 'polypeptide(L)'
;MTNRSSRSKADRAAHVTPYDKLSFDADSLTAMLASGTAQAVLTDFFGPALYEELATLAQEVRRTRTRGGPRVYVLPGIMGSQLGLLRAKPKPPDVLWVDPIDIAFGRLTKLTLSERSPVLALGVLLYGYIKLHLRLQRAGFDPILWDYDWRRTIEDSGRRFAAQLREDSAREILVVAHSMGGLVARHALTLPGST
;
A
#
# COMPACT_ATOMS: atom_id res chain seq x y z
N MET A 1 -44.59 -1.40 9.75
CA MET A 1 -43.51 -2.39 9.54
C MET A 1 -42.31 -1.69 8.95
N THR A 2 -41.36 -1.30 9.80
CA THR A 2 -40.18 -0.51 9.42
C THR A 2 -39.03 -1.41 8.95
N ASN A 3 -38.39 -0.95 7.89
CA ASN A 3 -37.54 -1.65 6.95
C ASN A 3 -36.25 -2.26 7.57
N ARG A 4 -36.29 -3.54 7.97
CA ARG A 4 -35.13 -4.33 8.45
C ARG A 4 -33.96 -4.38 7.46
N SER A 5 -34.20 -4.16 6.16
CA SER A 5 -33.18 -4.20 5.10
C SER A 5 -32.22 -3.00 5.14
N SER A 6 -32.68 -1.84 5.64
CA SER A 6 -31.85 -0.63 5.73
C SER A 6 -30.85 -0.66 6.90
N ARG A 7 -31.20 -1.30 8.02
CA ARG A 7 -30.32 -1.47 9.19
C ARG A 7 -29.14 -2.39 8.91
N SER A 8 -29.30 -3.45 8.10
CA SER A 8 -28.22 -4.42 7.84
C SER A 8 -27.09 -3.89 6.95
N LYS A 9 -27.37 -2.91 6.08
CA LYS A 9 -26.33 -2.22 5.29
C LYS A 9 -25.52 -1.23 6.13
N ALA A 10 -26.17 -0.52 7.05
CA ALA A 10 -25.51 0.40 7.98
C ALA A 10 -24.63 -0.32 9.00
N ASP A 11 -25.10 -1.46 9.54
CA ASP A 11 -24.32 -2.31 10.46
C ASP A 11 -23.07 -2.90 9.81
N ARG A 12 -23.17 -3.29 8.52
CA ARG A 12 -22.04 -3.85 7.77
C ARG A 12 -20.96 -2.84 7.42
N ALA A 13 -21.30 -1.56 7.24
CA ALA A 13 -20.33 -0.47 7.05
C ALA A 13 -19.65 -0.05 8.37
N ALA A 14 -20.20 -0.46 9.52
CA ALA A 14 -19.66 -0.20 10.84
C ALA A 14 -18.71 -1.31 11.34
N HIS A 15 -18.69 -2.47 10.68
CA HIS A 15 -17.91 -3.64 11.05
C HIS A 15 -16.43 -3.46 10.66
N VAL A 16 -15.55 -3.50 11.65
CA VAL A 16 -14.09 -3.41 11.46
C VAL A 16 -13.56 -4.81 11.16
N THR A 17 -12.98 -5.01 9.97
CA THR A 17 -12.38 -6.29 9.59
C THR A 17 -10.96 -6.43 10.17
N PRO A 18 -10.38 -7.65 10.23
CA PRO A 18 -8.96 -7.81 10.50
C PRO A 18 -8.08 -7.01 9.52
N TYR A 19 -8.47 -6.90 8.25
CA TYR A 19 -7.73 -6.12 7.25
C TYR A 19 -7.74 -4.61 7.51
N ASP A 20 -8.84 -4.06 8.04
CA ASP A 20 -8.90 -2.67 8.50
C ASP A 20 -7.90 -2.38 9.62
N LYS A 21 -7.57 -3.41 10.43
CA LYS A 21 -6.59 -3.32 11.53
C LYS A 21 -5.16 -3.60 11.08
N LEU A 22 -4.99 -4.21 9.90
CA LEU A 22 -3.71 -4.58 9.30
C LEU A 22 -3.27 -3.61 8.19
N SER A 23 -3.90 -2.43 8.08
CA SER A 23 -3.41 -1.34 7.22
C SER A 23 -2.15 -0.73 7.84
N PHE A 24 -1.06 -1.48 7.81
CA PHE A 24 0.24 -1.02 8.27
C PHE A 24 0.89 -0.20 7.17
N ASP A 25 1.53 0.90 7.54
CA ASP A 25 2.58 1.45 6.71
C ASP A 25 3.84 0.57 6.79
N ALA A 26 4.74 0.71 5.81
CA ALA A 26 5.92 -0.13 5.68
C ALA A 26 6.87 -0.03 6.89
N ASP A 27 6.98 1.15 7.50
CA ASP A 27 7.87 1.39 8.65
C ASP A 27 7.32 0.71 9.91
N SER A 28 6.02 0.85 10.17
CA SER A 28 5.32 0.16 11.26
C SER A 28 5.45 -1.35 11.13
N LEU A 29 5.23 -1.91 9.93
CA LEU A 29 5.40 -3.35 9.71
C LEU A 29 6.86 -3.79 9.89
N THR A 30 7.81 -3.02 9.38
CA THR A 30 9.25 -3.28 9.55
C THR A 30 9.64 -3.28 11.03
N ALA A 31 9.13 -2.34 11.81
CA ALA A 31 9.39 -2.26 13.24
C ALA A 31 8.86 -3.50 13.98
N MET A 32 7.63 -3.94 13.68
CA MET A 32 7.02 -5.14 14.26
C MET A 32 7.77 -6.42 13.88
N LEU A 33 8.13 -6.59 12.60
CA LEU A 33 8.93 -7.72 12.12
C LEU A 33 10.25 -7.81 12.88
N ALA A 34 10.93 -6.68 13.06
CA ALA A 34 12.23 -6.68 13.70
C ALA A 34 12.17 -6.85 15.23
N SER A 35 11.11 -6.38 15.90
CA SER A 35 10.93 -6.56 17.35
C SER A 35 10.29 -7.90 17.71
N GLY A 36 9.70 -8.62 16.73
CA GLY A 36 8.84 -9.77 16.99
C GLY A 36 7.46 -9.40 17.55
N THR A 37 7.10 -8.11 17.55
CA THR A 37 5.76 -7.69 17.99
C THR A 37 4.70 -8.23 17.03
N ALA A 38 3.60 -8.75 17.57
CA ALA A 38 2.53 -9.39 16.79
C ALA A 38 2.98 -10.61 15.96
N GLN A 39 4.05 -11.31 16.37
CA GLN A 39 4.58 -12.50 15.69
C GLN A 39 3.50 -13.49 15.25
N ALA A 40 2.59 -13.90 16.15
CA ALA A 40 1.54 -14.86 15.81
C ALA A 40 0.68 -14.38 14.62
N VAL A 41 0.22 -13.13 14.66
CA VAL A 41 -0.61 -12.52 13.61
C VAL A 41 0.16 -12.39 12.30
N LEU A 42 1.43 -12.00 12.35
CA LEU A 42 2.27 -11.85 11.16
C LEU A 42 2.65 -13.21 10.56
N THR A 43 2.90 -14.23 11.37
CA THR A 43 3.11 -15.61 10.93
C THR A 43 1.87 -16.17 10.24
N ASP A 44 0.67 -15.95 10.80
CA ASP A 44 -0.58 -16.37 10.16
C ASP A 44 -0.80 -15.67 8.81
N PHE A 45 -0.42 -14.39 8.72
CA PHE A 45 -0.56 -13.60 7.50
C PHE A 45 0.44 -13.96 6.40
N PHE A 46 1.72 -14.12 6.73
CA PHE A 46 2.80 -14.37 5.77
C PHE A 46 3.09 -15.85 5.54
N GLY A 47 2.74 -16.72 6.48
CA GLY A 47 3.29 -18.06 6.63
C GLY A 47 4.65 -18.06 7.35
N PRO A 48 5.01 -19.18 8.01
CA PRO A 48 6.17 -19.23 8.90
C PRO A 48 7.50 -18.95 8.20
N ALA A 49 7.75 -19.57 7.04
CA ALA A 49 9.01 -19.40 6.32
C ALA A 49 9.24 -17.95 5.85
N LEU A 50 8.19 -17.31 5.33
CA LEU A 50 8.28 -15.92 4.88
C LEU A 50 8.39 -14.96 6.07
N TYR A 51 7.66 -15.21 7.16
CA TYR A 51 7.81 -14.43 8.39
C TYR A 51 9.25 -14.45 8.90
N GLU A 52 9.88 -15.62 9.01
CA GLU A 52 11.26 -15.75 9.48
C GLU A 52 12.27 -15.00 8.59
N GLU A 53 12.10 -15.08 7.27
CA GLU A 53 12.94 -14.33 6.32
C GLU A 53 12.76 -12.82 6.51
N LEU A 54 11.51 -12.34 6.60
CA LEU A 54 11.20 -10.93 6.77
C LEU A 54 11.67 -10.38 8.11
N ALA A 55 11.52 -11.13 9.20
CA ALA A 55 12.00 -10.77 10.52
C ALA A 55 13.53 -10.64 10.54
N THR A 56 14.24 -11.59 9.92
CA THR A 56 15.70 -11.54 9.77
C THR A 56 16.13 -10.29 9.00
N LEU A 57 15.52 -10.04 7.84
CA LEU A 57 15.81 -8.85 7.04
C LEU A 57 15.54 -7.54 7.82
N ALA A 58 14.42 -7.46 8.53
CA ALA A 58 14.07 -6.27 9.30
C ALA A 58 15.03 -6.02 10.48
N GLN A 59 15.53 -7.09 11.12
CA GLN A 59 16.58 -6.97 12.14
C GLN A 59 17.90 -6.48 11.56
N GLU A 60 18.30 -6.98 10.39
CA GLU A 60 19.47 -6.49 9.66
C GLU A 60 19.33 -5.01 9.32
N VAL A 61 18.19 -4.60 8.76
CA VAL A 61 17.89 -3.18 8.47
C VAL A 61 18.04 -2.33 9.73
N ARG A 62 17.46 -2.72 10.87
CA ARG A 62 17.60 -1.95 12.13
C ARG A 62 19.03 -1.84 12.64
N ARG A 63 19.86 -2.87 12.43
CA ARG A 63 21.28 -2.85 12.79
C ARG A 63 22.09 -1.94 11.88
N THR A 64 21.66 -1.78 10.64
CA THR A 64 22.37 -0.99 9.64
C THR A 64 21.92 0.47 9.78
N ARG A 65 22.80 1.35 10.27
CA ARG A 65 22.54 2.81 10.34
C ARG A 65 22.71 3.47 8.96
N THR A 66 21.99 3.03 7.94
CA THR A 66 22.01 3.70 6.64
C THR A 66 21.14 4.96 6.71
N ARG A 67 21.77 6.12 6.93
CA ARG A 67 21.12 7.42 6.75
C ARG A 67 21.08 7.77 5.27
N GLY A 68 19.87 7.76 4.69
CA GLY A 68 19.53 8.57 3.51
C GLY A 68 20.37 8.34 2.27
N GLY A 69 20.51 7.08 1.82
CA GLY A 69 20.97 6.80 0.47
C GLY A 69 19.96 7.24 -0.60
N PRO A 70 20.20 6.95 -1.89
CA PRO A 70 19.34 7.40 -2.98
C PRO A 70 17.86 7.02 -2.73
N ARG A 71 16.96 7.96 -3.06
CA ARG A 71 15.51 7.78 -2.94
C ARG A 71 15.06 6.77 -3.98
N VAL A 72 14.30 5.76 -3.58
CA VAL A 72 13.76 4.76 -4.51
C VAL A 72 12.24 4.74 -4.43
N TYR A 73 11.56 5.27 -5.44
CA TYR A 73 10.12 5.09 -5.54
C TYR A 73 9.80 3.70 -6.11
N VAL A 74 9.03 2.93 -5.36
CA VAL A 74 8.51 1.62 -5.79
C VAL A 74 7.04 1.76 -6.15
N LEU A 75 6.74 1.61 -7.45
CA LEU A 75 5.38 1.70 -7.96
C LEU A 75 4.81 0.30 -8.18
N PRO A 76 3.70 -0.04 -7.50
CA PRO A 76 3.07 -1.32 -7.69
C PRO A 76 2.34 -1.44 -9.03
N GLY A 77 2.07 -2.68 -9.43
CA GLY A 77 1.19 -2.99 -10.56
C GLY A 77 -0.28 -2.71 -10.28
N ILE A 78 -1.12 -3.05 -11.27
CA ILE A 78 -2.58 -3.03 -11.10
C ILE A 78 -2.96 -3.85 -9.86
N MET A 79 -3.88 -3.32 -9.05
CA MET A 79 -4.32 -3.94 -7.81
C MET A 79 -3.23 -4.11 -6.75
N GLY A 80 -2.07 -3.47 -6.90
CA GLY A 80 -0.97 -3.54 -5.93
C GLY A 80 -1.03 -2.50 -4.80
N SER A 81 -2.07 -1.66 -4.77
CA SER A 81 -2.37 -0.72 -3.67
C SER A 81 -3.70 -1.08 -3.01
N GLN A 82 -3.76 -0.98 -1.68
CA GLN A 82 -5.00 -1.06 -0.93
C GLN A 82 -5.90 0.11 -1.30
N LEU A 83 -7.19 -0.16 -1.55
CA LEU A 83 -8.18 0.87 -1.82
C LEU A 83 -9.27 0.82 -0.76
N GLY A 84 -9.77 1.98 -0.37
CA GLY A 84 -10.82 2.05 0.64
C GLY A 84 -11.41 3.42 0.86
N LEU A 85 -12.16 3.55 1.94
CA LEU A 85 -12.84 4.78 2.35
C LEU A 85 -12.31 5.27 3.69
N LEU A 86 -12.14 6.58 3.84
CA LEU A 86 -11.85 7.16 5.14
C LEU A 86 -13.10 7.10 6.02
N ARG A 87 -12.93 6.68 7.28
CA ARG A 87 -13.96 6.73 8.32
C ARG A 87 -13.66 7.86 9.30
N ALA A 88 -14.69 8.35 9.99
CA ALA A 88 -14.48 9.27 11.10
C ALA A 88 -13.67 8.59 12.21
N LYS A 89 -12.67 9.31 12.75
CA LYS A 89 -11.89 8.85 13.91
C LYS A 89 -12.84 8.55 15.09
N PRO A 90 -12.56 7.53 15.91
CA PRO A 90 -11.31 6.76 16.01
C PRO A 90 -11.26 5.49 15.12
N LYS A 91 -12.21 5.28 14.20
CA LYS A 91 -12.23 4.06 13.39
C LYS A 91 -11.10 4.06 12.35
N PRO A 92 -10.44 2.92 12.09
CA PRO A 92 -9.52 2.80 10.96
C PRO A 92 -10.26 2.95 9.62
N PRO A 93 -9.54 3.26 8.52
CA PRO A 93 -10.11 3.25 7.18
C PRO A 93 -10.84 1.94 6.86
N ASP A 94 -11.86 2.03 6.01
CA ASP A 94 -12.59 0.88 5.47
C ASP A 94 -11.83 0.32 4.27
N VAL A 95 -11.07 -0.76 4.46
CA VAL A 95 -10.28 -1.37 3.38
C VAL A 95 -11.20 -2.22 2.50
N LEU A 96 -11.39 -1.80 1.24
CA LEU A 96 -12.21 -2.50 0.25
C LEU A 96 -11.40 -3.52 -0.58
N TRP A 97 -10.08 -3.37 -0.64
CA TRP A 97 -9.14 -4.23 -1.37
C TRP A 97 -7.79 -4.28 -0.62
N VAL A 98 -7.13 -5.42 -0.38
CA VAL A 98 -7.39 -6.82 -0.79
C VAL A 98 -8.07 -7.58 0.34
N ASP A 99 -9.32 -7.96 0.14
CA ASP A 99 -9.94 -8.97 0.97
C ASP A 99 -10.25 -10.20 0.08
N PRO A 100 -9.41 -11.24 0.11
CA PRO A 100 -9.62 -12.49 -0.63
C PRO A 100 -10.98 -13.14 -0.32
N ILE A 101 -11.54 -12.88 0.86
CA ILE A 101 -12.83 -13.38 1.32
C ILE A 101 -13.97 -12.56 0.67
N ASP A 102 -13.86 -11.23 0.61
CA ASP A 102 -14.88 -10.38 -0.06
C ASP A 102 -14.88 -10.51 -1.60
N ILE A 103 -13.76 -10.92 -2.23
CA ILE A 103 -13.70 -11.33 -3.64
C ILE A 103 -14.56 -12.58 -3.86
N ALA A 104 -14.45 -13.58 -2.98
CA ALA A 104 -15.22 -14.82 -3.04
C ALA A 104 -16.74 -14.60 -2.82
N PHE A 105 -17.13 -13.49 -2.18
CA PHE A 105 -18.53 -13.13 -1.90
C PHE A 105 -19.16 -12.10 -2.86
N GLY A 106 -18.53 -11.83 -4.01
CA GLY A 106 -19.17 -11.06 -5.10
C GLY A 106 -19.25 -9.54 -4.90
N ARG A 107 -18.41 -8.96 -4.03
CA ARG A 107 -18.40 -7.51 -3.72
C ARG A 107 -17.56 -6.63 -4.64
N LEU A 108 -16.94 -7.20 -5.68
CA LEU A 108 -16.19 -6.47 -6.72
C LEU A 108 -17.03 -5.36 -7.38
N THR A 109 -18.37 -5.46 -7.37
CA THR A 109 -19.29 -4.43 -7.87
C THR A 109 -19.20 -3.08 -7.13
N LYS A 110 -18.64 -3.04 -5.91
CA LYS A 110 -18.39 -1.80 -5.16
C LYS A 110 -17.11 -1.06 -5.61
N LEU A 111 -16.25 -1.69 -6.40
CA LEU A 111 -15.04 -1.05 -6.96
C LEU A 111 -15.34 -0.17 -8.17
N THR A 112 -16.61 -0.10 -8.62
CA THR A 112 -17.04 0.73 -9.75
C THR A 112 -16.51 2.16 -9.62
N LEU A 113 -15.71 2.58 -10.59
CA LEU A 113 -15.21 3.94 -10.67
C LEU A 113 -16.31 4.84 -11.22
N SER A 114 -16.71 5.83 -10.44
CA SER A 114 -17.50 6.97 -10.91
C SER A 114 -16.65 8.24 -10.76
N GLU A 115 -16.96 9.30 -11.52
CA GLU A 115 -16.20 10.56 -11.46
C GLU A 115 -16.13 11.17 -10.04
N ARG A 116 -17.07 10.80 -9.16
CA ARG A 116 -17.16 11.24 -7.76
C ARG A 116 -16.83 10.14 -6.75
N SER A 117 -16.08 9.11 -7.14
CA SER A 117 -15.75 7.99 -6.25
C SER A 117 -14.99 8.48 -5.01
N PRO A 118 -15.50 8.27 -3.78
CA PRO A 118 -14.82 8.66 -2.54
C PRO A 118 -13.68 7.70 -2.16
N VAL A 119 -13.38 6.72 -3.02
CA VAL A 119 -12.37 5.69 -2.78
C VAL A 119 -10.98 6.28 -3.02
N LEU A 120 -10.08 6.00 -2.09
CA LEU A 120 -8.70 6.47 -2.08
C LEU A 120 -7.75 5.28 -1.96
N ALA A 121 -6.49 5.49 -2.36
CA ALA A 121 -5.41 4.58 -2.03
C ALA A 121 -5.04 4.75 -0.55
N LEU A 122 -4.80 3.62 0.12
CA LEU A 122 -4.56 3.53 1.58
C LEU A 122 -3.18 2.92 1.89
N GLY A 123 -2.28 2.87 0.91
CA GLY A 123 -0.96 2.24 1.00
C GLY A 123 -0.77 1.10 -0.01
N VAL A 124 0.50 0.77 -0.29
CA VAL A 124 0.86 -0.37 -1.13
C VAL A 124 0.60 -1.67 -0.38
N LEU A 125 0.19 -2.72 -1.09
CA LEU A 125 -0.02 -4.05 -0.50
C LEU A 125 1.28 -4.67 0.00
N LEU A 126 1.55 -4.52 1.29
CA LEU A 126 2.82 -4.94 1.88
C LEU A 126 3.11 -6.44 1.71
N TYR A 127 2.09 -7.29 1.60
CA TYR A 127 2.29 -8.73 1.33
C TYR A 127 3.21 -8.99 0.13
N GLY A 128 3.05 -8.23 -0.96
CA GLY A 128 3.85 -8.39 -2.18
C GLY A 128 5.13 -7.56 -2.22
N TYR A 129 5.21 -6.46 -1.46
CA TYR A 129 6.25 -5.44 -1.65
C TYR A 129 7.18 -5.24 -0.44
N ILE A 130 6.84 -5.75 0.75
CA ILE A 130 7.65 -5.53 1.97
C ILE A 130 9.05 -6.14 1.87
N LYS A 131 9.16 -7.32 1.25
CA LYS A 131 10.47 -7.98 1.06
C LYS A 131 11.42 -7.14 0.20
N LEU A 132 10.89 -6.51 -0.85
CA LEU A 132 11.66 -5.60 -1.71
C LEU A 132 12.05 -4.34 -0.93
N HIS A 133 11.10 -3.74 -0.19
CA HIS A 133 11.36 -2.58 0.65
C HIS A 133 12.51 -2.83 1.64
N LEU A 134 12.47 -3.92 2.39
CA LEU A 134 13.53 -4.30 3.34
C LEU A 134 14.86 -4.57 2.65
N ARG A 135 14.86 -5.22 1.48
CA ARG A 135 16.09 -5.46 0.71
C ARG A 135 16.73 -4.16 0.21
N LEU A 136 15.93 -3.19 -0.23
CA LEU A 136 16.40 -1.87 -0.62
C LEU A 136 16.98 -1.11 0.58
N GLN A 137 16.29 -1.11 1.72
CA GLN A 137 16.81 -0.51 2.96
C GLN A 137 18.13 -1.17 3.39
N ARG A 138 18.21 -2.50 3.37
CA ARG A 138 19.43 -3.25 3.70
C ARG A 138 20.59 -2.91 2.76
N ALA A 139 20.28 -2.67 1.48
CA ALA A 139 21.27 -2.24 0.49
C ALA A 139 21.65 -0.74 0.62
N GLY A 140 21.05 -0.01 1.55
CA GLY A 140 21.36 1.38 1.86
C GLY A 140 20.54 2.42 1.11
N PHE A 141 19.48 2.02 0.40
CA PHE A 141 18.56 2.94 -0.25
C PHE A 141 17.52 3.51 0.72
N ASP A 142 16.84 4.58 0.30
CA ASP A 142 15.68 5.18 0.97
C ASP A 142 14.40 4.88 0.16
N PRO A 143 13.80 3.68 0.30
CA PRO A 143 12.66 3.28 -0.51
C PRO A 143 11.34 3.85 -0.01
N ILE A 144 10.56 4.43 -0.93
CA ILE A 144 9.17 4.83 -0.72
C ILE A 144 8.27 3.93 -1.56
N LEU A 145 7.33 3.24 -0.91
CA LEU A 145 6.26 2.54 -1.59
C LEU A 145 5.18 3.56 -1.98
N TRP A 146 5.05 3.84 -3.28
CA TRP A 146 4.12 4.87 -3.78
C TRP A 146 2.81 4.22 -4.24
N ASP A 147 1.75 4.44 -3.47
CA ASP A 147 0.44 3.91 -3.76
C ASP A 147 -0.36 4.81 -4.69
N TYR A 148 -1.32 4.22 -5.39
CA TYR A 148 -2.22 4.97 -6.25
C TYR A 148 -3.52 4.20 -6.49
N ASP A 149 -4.57 4.94 -6.87
CA ASP A 149 -5.84 4.35 -7.27
C ASP A 149 -5.72 3.76 -8.67
N TRP A 150 -5.36 2.47 -8.71
CA TRP A 150 -5.12 1.70 -9.93
C TRP A 150 -6.34 1.56 -10.85
N ARG A 151 -7.52 2.06 -10.45
CA ARG A 151 -8.70 2.14 -11.31
C ARG A 151 -8.68 3.37 -12.21
N ARG A 152 -7.94 4.42 -11.82
CA ARG A 152 -7.82 5.66 -12.59
C ARG A 152 -6.97 5.43 -13.84
N THR A 153 -7.07 6.37 -14.78
CA THR A 153 -6.27 6.36 -16.00
C THR A 153 -4.77 6.39 -15.68
N ILE A 154 -3.95 5.86 -16.59
CA ILE A 154 -2.49 5.90 -16.47
C ILE A 154 -2.02 7.36 -16.46
N GLU A 155 -2.69 8.22 -17.22
CA GLU A 155 -2.42 9.64 -17.34
C GLU A 155 -2.67 10.39 -16.02
N ASP A 156 -3.80 10.13 -15.35
CA ASP A 156 -4.09 10.72 -14.04
C ASP A 156 -3.07 10.29 -12.99
N SER A 157 -2.76 9.00 -12.96
CA SER A 157 -1.80 8.44 -12.02
C SER A 157 -0.39 8.98 -12.29
N GLY A 158 0.00 9.07 -13.56
CA GLY A 158 1.31 9.57 -13.97
C GLY A 158 1.46 11.07 -13.71
N ARG A 159 0.42 11.89 -13.90
CA ARG A 159 0.45 13.31 -13.48
C ARG A 159 0.67 13.47 -11.98
N ARG A 160 0.01 12.64 -11.16
CA ARG A 160 0.20 12.65 -9.70
C ARG A 160 1.61 12.21 -9.32
N PHE A 161 2.14 11.17 -9.95
CA PHE A 161 3.50 10.73 -9.69
C PHE A 161 4.54 11.77 -10.12
N ALA A 162 4.34 12.42 -11.27
CA ALA A 162 5.20 13.51 -11.72
C ALA A 162 5.20 14.70 -10.74
N ALA A 163 4.06 15.00 -10.12
CA ALA A 163 4.00 16.02 -9.06
C ALA A 163 4.80 15.59 -7.82
N GLN A 164 4.66 14.33 -7.39
CA GLN A 164 5.45 13.77 -6.29
C GLN A 164 6.96 13.87 -6.56
N LEU A 165 7.42 13.54 -7.77
CA LEU A 165 8.83 13.63 -8.15
C LEU A 165 9.35 15.07 -8.09
N ARG A 166 8.54 16.07 -8.45
CA ARG A 166 8.93 17.50 -8.41
C ARG A 166 9.02 18.06 -7.00
N GLU A 167 8.18 17.57 -6.09
CA GLU A 167 8.16 17.99 -4.69
C GLU A 167 9.28 17.33 -3.87
N ASP A 168 9.84 16.23 -4.37
CA ASP A 168 10.90 15.49 -3.69
C ASP A 168 12.26 16.17 -3.84
N SER A 169 12.82 16.63 -2.72
CA SER A 169 14.13 17.28 -2.66
C SER A 169 15.33 16.31 -2.66
N ALA A 170 15.11 15.00 -2.82
CA ALA A 170 16.19 14.03 -2.86
C ALA A 170 17.17 14.30 -4.01
N ARG A 171 18.48 14.20 -3.72
CA ARG A 171 19.55 14.46 -4.71
C ARG A 171 19.53 13.47 -5.88
N GLU A 172 19.13 12.23 -5.62
CA GLU A 172 19.05 11.17 -6.61
C GLU A 172 17.77 10.37 -6.35
N ILE A 173 16.96 10.25 -7.39
CA ILE A 173 15.70 9.50 -7.36
C ILE A 173 15.78 8.38 -8.39
N LEU A 174 15.56 7.16 -7.93
CA LEU A 174 15.43 5.96 -8.73
C LEU A 174 13.97 5.52 -8.71
N VAL A 175 13.51 4.93 -9.82
CA VAL A 175 12.14 4.42 -9.94
C VAL A 175 12.17 2.93 -10.27
N VAL A 176 11.57 2.13 -9.39
CA VAL A 176 11.33 0.71 -9.60
C VAL A 176 9.84 0.52 -9.78
N ALA A 177 9.43 0.01 -10.94
CA ALA A 177 8.02 -0.06 -11.28
C ALA A 177 7.64 -1.46 -11.76
N HIS A 178 6.53 -1.97 -11.26
CA HIS A 178 6.03 -3.31 -11.61
C HIS A 178 4.78 -3.20 -12.50
N SER A 179 4.76 -3.93 -13.63
CA SER A 179 3.59 -4.04 -14.52
C SER A 179 2.99 -2.66 -14.88
N MET A 180 1.70 -2.42 -14.59
CA MET A 180 1.03 -1.13 -14.85
C MET A 180 1.72 0.06 -14.16
N GLY A 181 2.38 -0.14 -13.02
CA GLY A 181 3.20 0.89 -12.39
C GLY A 181 4.31 1.40 -13.29
N GLY A 182 4.84 0.55 -14.19
CA GLY A 182 5.82 0.94 -15.20
C GLY A 182 5.26 1.88 -16.26
N LEU A 183 3.99 1.69 -16.65
CA LEU A 183 3.29 2.61 -17.57
C LEU A 183 3.04 3.97 -16.90
N VAL A 184 2.64 3.95 -15.62
CA VAL A 184 2.46 5.16 -14.80
C VAL A 184 3.78 5.93 -14.66
N ALA A 185 4.87 5.24 -14.30
CA ALA A 185 6.20 5.82 -14.21
C ALA A 185 6.64 6.40 -15.56
N ARG A 186 6.48 5.64 -16.65
CA ARG A 186 6.83 6.09 -18.00
C ARG A 186 6.07 7.36 -18.38
N HIS A 187 4.75 7.41 -18.15
CA HIS A 187 3.98 8.61 -18.44
C HIS A 187 4.47 9.81 -17.63
N ALA A 188 4.70 9.63 -16.32
CA ALA A 188 5.20 10.69 -15.45
C ALA A 188 6.54 11.27 -15.95
N LEU A 189 7.48 10.41 -16.33
CA LEU A 189 8.80 10.82 -16.81
C LEU A 189 8.78 11.53 -18.18
N THR A 190 7.68 11.41 -18.94
CA THR A 190 7.50 12.18 -20.20
C THR A 190 6.92 13.57 -19.98
N LEU A 191 6.45 13.89 -18.76
CA LEU A 191 5.87 15.19 -18.45
C LEU A 191 6.99 16.23 -18.16
N PRO A 192 6.79 17.50 -18.52
CA PRO A 192 7.77 18.55 -18.26
C PRO A 192 8.14 18.67 -16.77
N GLY A 193 9.44 18.85 -16.50
CA GLY A 193 9.96 19.08 -15.15
C GLY A 193 10.05 17.82 -14.28
N SER A 194 9.99 16.62 -14.86
CA SER A 194 10.13 15.34 -14.13
C SER A 194 11.52 14.70 -14.24
N THR A 195 12.49 15.40 -14.82
CA THR A 195 13.91 15.02 -14.95
C THR A 195 14.82 16.21 -14.68
#